data_AF-A0AAJ7JB10-F1
#
_entry.id   AF-A0AAJ7JB10-F1
#
_cell.length_a   1.000
_cell.length_b   1.000
_cell.length_c   1.000
_cell.angle_alpha   90.00
_cell.angle_beta   90.00
_cell.angle_gamma   90.00
#
_symmetry.space_group_name_H-M   'P 1'
#
loop_
_entity.id
_entity.type
_entity.pdbx_description
1 polymer ?
#
loop_
_entity_poly.entity_id
_entity_poly.type
_entity_poly.pdbx_seq_one_letter_code
_entity_poly.pdbx_strand_id
1 'polypeptide(L)'
;MQFDDGGQPTGGKISNFLLEKSRVTCHNVGERNFHVFYQLAIGANQQLKSDFGLSSVNHYNYLNYGENYKVEDINDVHDFQATLKGLGVMGINDSEVHDIFQLVAGVLHIGNIEFSENGNYSQIADDRCEHY
;
A
#
# COMPACT_ATOMS: atom_id res chain seq x y z
N MET A 1 -9.74 -21.00 16.11
CA MET A 1 -11.14 -20.80 16.53
C MET A 1 -11.25 -21.19 17.99
N GLN A 2 -11.95 -20.39 18.78
CA GLN A 2 -12.28 -20.63 20.18
C GLN A 2 -13.78 -20.86 20.28
N PHE A 3 -14.19 -21.83 21.10
CA PHE A 3 -15.59 -22.21 21.28
C PHE A 3 -15.92 -22.18 22.77
N ASP A 4 -17.17 -21.85 23.12
CA ASP A 4 -17.69 -22.03 24.48
C ASP A 4 -18.02 -23.51 24.76
N ASP A 5 -18.40 -23.80 26.00
CA ASP A 5 -18.84 -25.14 26.43
C ASP A 5 -20.10 -25.64 25.68
N GLY A 6 -20.82 -24.74 25.02
CA GLY A 6 -21.98 -25.03 24.16
C GLY A 6 -21.64 -25.24 22.69
N GLY A 7 -20.36 -25.16 22.30
CA GLY A 7 -19.91 -25.32 20.92
C GLY A 7 -20.15 -24.10 20.02
N GLN A 8 -20.50 -22.93 20.58
CA GLN A 8 -20.63 -21.69 19.82
C GLN A 8 -19.27 -21.01 19.66
N PRO A 9 -18.95 -20.46 18.48
CA PRO A 9 -17.70 -19.77 18.25
C PRO A 9 -17.65 -18.45 19.06
N THR A 10 -16.72 -18.35 19.99
CA THR A 10 -16.51 -17.18 20.86
C THR A 10 -15.39 -16.27 20.40
N GLY A 11 -14.50 -16.76 19.53
CA GLY A 11 -13.41 -15.95 19.02
C GLY A 11 -12.47 -16.68 18.06
N GLY A 12 -11.53 -15.93 17.49
CA GLY A 12 -10.50 -16.44 16.61
C GLY A 12 -9.17 -15.78 16.90
N LYS A 13 -8.09 -16.57 16.98
CA LYS A 13 -6.72 -16.05 17.00
C LYS A 13 -6.13 -16.28 15.62
N ILE A 14 -5.70 -15.19 14.98
CA ILE A 14 -4.91 -15.25 13.75
C ILE A 14 -3.44 -15.13 14.15
N SER A 15 -2.64 -16.09 13.69
CA SER A 15 -1.18 -16.04 13.80
C SER A 15 -0.61 -15.80 12.42
N ASN A 16 -0.03 -14.62 12.20
CA ASN A 16 0.67 -14.31 10.96
C ASN A 16 2.06 -14.96 11.01
N PHE A 17 2.38 -15.76 10.00
CA PHE A 17 3.70 -16.37 9.86
C PHE A 17 4.39 -15.79 8.63
N LEU A 18 5.64 -15.33 8.80
CA LEU A 18 6.58 -14.95 7.74
C LEU A 18 6.00 -13.99 6.68
N LEU A 19 5.76 -12.74 7.09
CA LEU A 19 5.47 -11.68 6.12
C LEU A 19 6.73 -11.42 5.27
N GLU A 20 6.60 -11.54 3.96
CA GLU A 20 7.69 -11.36 2.99
C GLU A 20 8.04 -9.86 2.85
N LYS A 21 8.80 -9.32 3.81
CA LYS A 21 9.16 -7.90 3.84
C LYS A 21 9.92 -7.43 2.59
N SER A 22 10.71 -8.33 1.98
CA SER A 22 11.46 -8.04 0.75
C SER A 22 10.56 -7.70 -0.43
N ARG A 23 9.34 -8.23 -0.48
CA ARG A 23 8.36 -7.98 -1.56
C ARG A 23 7.96 -6.51 -1.68
N VAL A 24 8.09 -5.75 -0.60
CA VAL A 24 7.81 -4.30 -0.63
C VAL A 24 8.83 -3.55 -1.49
N THR A 25 10.11 -3.94 -1.41
CA THR A 25 11.22 -3.23 -2.08
C THR A 25 11.63 -3.88 -3.39
N CYS A 26 11.49 -5.21 -3.50
CA CYS A 26 11.90 -5.99 -4.66
C CYS A 26 10.90 -7.12 -4.89
N HIS A 27 10.34 -7.20 -6.09
CA HIS A 27 9.51 -8.33 -6.53
C HIS A 27 10.02 -8.88 -7.86
N ASN A 28 9.69 -10.14 -8.16
CA ASN A 28 10.12 -10.77 -9.39
C ASN A 28 9.48 -10.08 -10.60
N VAL A 29 10.18 -10.08 -11.73
CA VAL A 29 9.64 -9.54 -13.00
C VAL A 29 8.34 -10.27 -13.34
N GLY A 30 7.25 -9.52 -13.51
CA GLY A 30 5.91 -10.05 -13.76
C GLY A 30 5.04 -10.27 -12.51
N GLU A 31 5.57 -10.06 -11.31
CA GLU A 31 4.77 -10.07 -10.08
C GLU A 31 4.32 -8.64 -9.70
N ARG A 32 3.24 -8.56 -8.91
CA ARG A 32 2.76 -7.31 -8.30
C ARG A 32 3.23 -7.22 -6.85
N ASN A 33 3.33 -5.99 -6.36
CA ASN A 33 3.46 -5.72 -4.92
C ASN A 33 2.16 -6.08 -4.19
N PHE A 34 2.08 -5.84 -2.88
CA PHE A 34 0.86 -6.09 -2.11
C PHE A 34 -0.35 -5.31 -2.66
N HIS A 35 -1.52 -5.97 -2.69
CA HIS A 35 -2.75 -5.39 -3.24
C HIS A 35 -3.13 -4.05 -2.62
N VAL A 36 -2.88 -3.86 -1.31
CA VAL A 36 -3.23 -2.63 -0.59
C VAL A 36 -2.68 -1.36 -1.25
N PHE A 37 -1.50 -1.44 -1.88
CA PHE A 37 -0.91 -0.28 -2.55
C PHE A 37 -1.68 0.10 -3.82
N TYR A 38 -2.09 -0.89 -4.61
CA TYR A 38 -2.88 -0.66 -5.83
C TYR A 38 -4.32 -0.27 -5.52
N GLN A 39 -4.92 -0.92 -4.52
CA GLN A 39 -6.24 -0.56 -3.99
C GLN A 39 -6.27 0.90 -3.52
N LEU A 40 -5.23 1.36 -2.81
CA LEU A 40 -5.12 2.76 -2.41
C LEU A 40 -4.90 3.70 -3.61
N ALA A 41 -3.91 3.41 -4.46
CA ALA A 41 -3.55 4.29 -5.58
C ALA A 41 -4.64 4.38 -6.67
N ILE A 42 -5.39 3.30 -6.92
CA ILE A 42 -6.43 3.23 -7.94
C ILE A 42 -7.80 3.49 -7.32
N GLY A 43 -8.15 2.76 -6.25
CA GLY A 43 -9.49 2.70 -5.66
C GLY A 43 -9.87 3.83 -4.73
N ALA A 44 -8.92 4.61 -4.22
CA ALA A 44 -9.24 5.79 -3.42
C ALA A 44 -9.97 6.87 -4.22
N ASN A 45 -10.86 7.61 -3.54
CA ASN A 45 -11.52 8.76 -4.13
C ASN A 45 -10.56 9.94 -4.30
N GLN A 46 -10.96 10.96 -5.06
CA GLN A 46 -10.09 12.10 -5.35
C GLN A 46 -9.70 12.89 -4.08
N GLN A 47 -10.56 12.93 -3.07
CA GLN A 47 -10.28 13.61 -1.81
C GLN A 47 -9.14 12.93 -1.05
N LEU A 48 -9.25 11.62 -0.80
CA LEU A 48 -8.20 10.83 -0.15
C LEU A 48 -6.89 10.84 -0.93
N LYS A 49 -6.97 10.81 -2.27
CA LYS A 49 -5.77 10.97 -3.10
C LYS A 49 -5.11 12.32 -2.87
N SER A 50 -5.89 13.39 -2.79
CA SER A 50 -5.37 14.72 -2.48
C SER A 50 -4.77 14.79 -1.07
N ASP A 51 -5.47 14.24 -0.08
CA ASP A 51 -5.05 14.28 1.33
C ASP A 51 -3.73 13.54 1.56
N PHE A 52 -3.50 12.44 0.84
CA PHE A 52 -2.27 11.65 0.90
C PHE A 52 -1.21 12.04 -0.15
N GLY A 53 -1.48 13.04 -0.99
CA GLY A 53 -0.59 13.45 -2.08
C GLY A 53 -0.36 12.35 -3.12
N LEU A 54 -1.34 11.47 -3.33
CA LEU A 54 -1.23 10.35 -4.24
C LEU A 54 -1.38 10.77 -5.71
N SER A 55 -0.49 10.27 -6.54
CA SER A 55 -0.47 10.51 -7.98
C SER A 55 -0.83 9.23 -8.76
N SER A 56 -0.64 9.23 -10.08
CA SER A 56 -0.87 8.03 -10.89
C SER A 56 0.03 6.86 -10.46
N VAL A 57 -0.44 5.62 -10.58
CA VAL A 57 0.31 4.40 -10.20
C VAL A 57 1.71 4.35 -10.83
N ASN A 58 1.85 4.82 -12.07
CA ASN A 58 3.11 4.84 -12.81
C ASN A 58 4.18 5.75 -12.20
N HIS A 59 3.79 6.67 -11.31
CA HIS A 59 4.70 7.56 -10.59
C HIS A 59 5.49 6.82 -9.50
N TYR A 60 4.99 5.69 -9.02
CA TYR A 60 5.59 5.00 -7.88
C TYR A 60 6.51 3.86 -8.32
N ASN A 61 7.79 3.95 -7.97
CA ASN A 61 8.81 2.96 -8.32
C ASN A 61 8.43 1.56 -7.80
N TYR A 62 7.88 1.48 -6.59
CA TYR A 62 7.41 0.23 -5.97
C TYR A 62 6.19 -0.41 -6.65
N LEU A 63 5.48 0.32 -7.52
CA LEU A 63 4.30 -0.17 -8.24
C LEU A 63 4.53 -0.38 -9.73
N ASN A 64 5.53 0.30 -10.31
CA ASN A 64 5.82 0.28 -11.74
C ASN A 64 6.97 -0.66 -12.13
N TYR A 65 7.49 -1.47 -11.21
CA TYR A 65 8.55 -2.41 -11.54
C TYR A 65 8.02 -3.53 -12.45
N GLY A 66 8.34 -3.43 -13.75
CA GLY A 66 7.98 -4.41 -14.79
C GLY A 66 6.69 -4.12 -15.58
N GLU A 67 6.17 -2.89 -15.58
CA GLU A 67 5.05 -2.39 -16.41
C GLU A 67 3.70 -3.17 -16.31
N ASN A 68 3.59 -4.13 -15.39
CA ASN A 68 2.44 -5.05 -15.27
C ASN A 68 1.56 -4.73 -14.03
N TYR A 69 1.13 -3.47 -13.89
CA TYR A 69 0.28 -3.06 -12.77
C TYR A 69 -1.22 -3.34 -12.99
N LYS A 70 -1.66 -3.53 -14.25
CA LYS A 70 -3.03 -3.94 -14.59
C LYS A 70 -3.09 -5.44 -14.85
N VAL A 71 -3.93 -6.13 -14.10
CA VAL A 71 -4.27 -7.55 -14.30
C VAL A 71 -5.75 -7.60 -14.65
N GLU A 72 -6.09 -8.24 -15.78
CA GLU A 72 -7.46 -8.18 -16.35
C GLU A 72 -8.54 -8.69 -15.39
N ASP A 73 -8.19 -9.62 -14.49
CA ASP A 73 -9.12 -10.21 -13.52
C ASP A 73 -9.20 -9.47 -12.17
N ILE A 74 -8.47 -8.36 -11.98
CA ILE A 74 -8.43 -7.63 -10.69
C ILE A 74 -9.12 -6.27 -10.81
N ASN A 75 -10.08 -6.02 -9.92
CA ASN A 75 -10.76 -4.73 -9.80
C ASN A 75 -10.35 -4.02 -8.50
N ASP A 76 -9.22 -3.33 -8.55
CA ASP A 76 -8.65 -2.62 -7.39
C ASP A 76 -9.61 -1.58 -6.78
N VAL A 77 -10.55 -1.03 -7.55
CA VAL A 77 -11.58 -0.10 -7.04
C VAL A 77 -12.59 -0.84 -6.18
N HIS A 78 -13.13 -1.95 -6.69
CA HIS A 78 -14.07 -2.79 -5.95
C HIS A 78 -13.41 -3.36 -4.69
N ASP A 79 -12.18 -3.85 -4.81
CA ASP A 79 -11.48 -4.49 -3.72
C ASP A 79 -11.09 -3.50 -2.61
N PHE A 80 -10.79 -2.24 -2.97
CA PHE A 80 -10.61 -1.18 -1.97
C PHE A 80 -11.87 -0.95 -1.13
N GLN A 81 -13.05 -0.94 -1.76
CA GLN A 81 -14.33 -0.80 -1.04
C GLN A 81 -14.60 -2.02 -0.15
N ALA A 82 -14.27 -3.23 -0.62
CA ALA A 82 -14.37 -4.44 0.18
C ALA A 82 -13.45 -4.39 1.41
N THR A 83 -12.21 -3.90 1.24
CA THR A 83 -11.25 -3.69 2.33
C THR A 83 -11.80 -2.69 3.36
N LEU A 84 -12.30 -1.53 2.93
CA LEU A 84 -12.91 -0.53 3.83
C LEU A 84 -14.08 -1.11 4.63
N LYS A 85 -14.98 -1.85 3.95
CA LYS A 85 -16.09 -2.54 4.62
C LYS A 85 -15.61 -3.58 5.63
N GLY A 86 -14.56 -4.34 5.29
CA GLY A 86 -13.95 -5.33 6.18
C GLY A 86 -13.39 -4.70 7.46
N LEU A 87 -12.65 -3.60 7.33
CA LEU A 87 -12.11 -2.85 8.47
C LEU A 87 -13.23 -2.30 9.37
N GLY A 88 -14.31 -1.79 8.78
CA GLY A 88 -15.50 -1.34 9.52
C GLY A 88 -16.20 -2.47 10.30
N VAL A 89 -16.32 -3.67 9.71
CA VAL A 89 -16.86 -4.85 10.41
C VAL A 89 -15.99 -5.28 11.59
N MET A 90 -14.67 -5.08 11.48
CA MET A 90 -13.72 -5.33 12.56
C MET A 90 -13.75 -4.26 13.67
N GLY A 91 -14.55 -3.21 13.52
CA GLY A 91 -14.69 -2.13 14.49
C GLY A 91 -13.57 -1.08 14.43
N ILE A 92 -12.78 -1.07 13.35
CA ILE A 92 -11.75 -0.06 13.14
C ILE A 92 -12.44 1.22 12.68
N ASN A 93 -12.22 2.32 13.40
CA ASN A 93 -12.91 3.57 13.12
C ASN A 93 -12.26 4.34 11.96
N ASP A 94 -12.98 5.34 11.41
CA ASP A 94 -12.53 6.07 10.23
C ASP A 94 -11.18 6.78 10.42
N SER A 95 -10.84 7.23 11.64
CA SER A 95 -9.54 7.84 11.95
C SER A 95 -8.42 6.81 11.90
N GLU A 96 -8.63 5.63 12.46
CA GLU A 96 -7.64 4.54 12.42
C GLU A 96 -7.46 4.04 10.98
N VAL A 97 -8.55 3.93 10.21
CA VAL A 97 -8.49 3.59 8.79
C VAL A 97 -7.68 4.63 8.02
N HIS A 98 -7.91 5.92 8.28
CA HIS A 98 -7.13 7.00 7.70
C HIS A 98 -5.64 6.89 8.04
N ASP A 99 -5.29 6.66 9.31
CA ASP A 99 -3.89 6.51 9.76
C ASP A 99 -3.21 5.31 9.09
N ILE A 100 -3.91 4.19 8.94
CA ILE A 100 -3.41 3.01 8.22
C ILE A 100 -3.07 3.36 6.78
N PHE A 101 -3.99 4.01 6.06
CA PHE A 101 -3.74 4.37 4.65
C PHE A 101 -2.70 5.49 4.50
N GLN A 102 -2.57 6.38 5.48
CA GLN A 102 -1.49 7.36 5.53
C GLN A 102 -0.12 6.68 5.62
N LEU A 103 0.02 5.63 6.44
CA LEU A 103 1.26 4.84 6.51
C LEU A 103 1.55 4.13 5.19
N VAL A 104 0.52 3.53 4.55
CA VAL A 104 0.66 2.87 3.24
C VAL A 104 1.11 3.87 2.17
N ALA A 105 0.53 5.07 2.14
CA ALA A 105 0.95 6.14 1.24
C ALA A 105 2.40 6.59 1.53
N GLY A 106 2.78 6.69 2.81
CA GLY A 106 4.14 7.03 3.22
C GLY A 106 5.18 6.05 2.67
N VAL A 107 4.90 4.75 2.69
CA VAL A 107 5.79 3.72 2.11
C VAL A 107 5.96 3.92 0.60
N LEU A 108 4.90 4.28 -0.12
CA LEU A 108 4.98 4.57 -1.56
C LEU A 108 5.87 5.79 -1.84
N HIS A 109 5.72 6.86 -1.06
CA HIS A 109 6.53 8.07 -1.21
C HIS A 109 8.00 7.83 -0.89
N ILE A 110 8.31 7.04 0.14
CA ILE A 110 9.70 6.68 0.49
C ILE A 110 10.36 5.90 -0.66
N GLY A 111 9.61 5.01 -1.32
CA GLY A 111 10.12 4.25 -2.47
C GLY A 111 10.50 5.10 -3.68
N ASN A 112 10.03 6.35 -3.74
CA ASN A 112 10.36 7.30 -4.80
C ASN A 112 11.55 8.20 -4.48
N ILE A 113 12.15 8.08 -3.29
CA ILE A 113 13.35 8.84 -2.94
C ILE A 113 14.54 8.20 -3.65
N GLU A 114 15.10 8.92 -4.62
CA GLU A 114 16.32 8.53 -5.30
C GLU A 114 17.53 9.19 -4.64
N PHE A 115 18.64 8.45 -4.56
CA PHE A 115 19.89 8.94 -3.99
C PHE A 115 20.94 8.97 -5.08
N SER A 116 21.63 10.10 -5.23
CA SER A 116 22.77 10.25 -6.12
C SER A 116 24.07 10.32 -5.31
N GLU A 117 25.15 9.83 -5.92
CA GLU A 117 26.49 9.92 -5.32
C GLU A 117 27.11 11.27 -5.68
N ASN A 118 27.62 11.98 -4.67
CA ASN A 118 28.45 13.17 -4.83
C ASN A 118 29.78 12.96 -4.11
N GLY A 119 30.76 12.36 -4.80
CA GLY A 119 32.04 11.96 -4.21
C GLY A 119 31.86 10.80 -3.22
N ASN A 120 32.29 10.98 -1.97
CA ASN A 120 32.14 9.97 -0.89
C ASN A 120 30.85 10.15 -0.05
N TYR A 121 29.93 11.03 -0.47
CA TYR A 121 28.68 11.31 0.25
C TYR A 121 27.47 11.00 -0.64
N SER A 122 26.38 10.54 -0.02
CA SER A 122 25.09 10.37 -0.69
C SER A 122 24.24 11.63 -0.52
N GLN A 123 23.67 12.13 -1.62
CA GLN A 123 22.71 13.23 -1.63
C GLN A 123 21.37 12.71 -2.19
N ILE A 124 20.27 13.39 -1.84
CA ILE A 124 18.97 13.13 -2.49
C ILE A 124 19.09 13.63 -3.94
N ALA A 125 18.83 12.74 -4.89
CA ALA A 125 18.72 13.08 -6.31
C ALA A 125 17.40 13.82 -6.51
N ASP A 126 17.39 15.13 -6.26
CA ASP A 126 16.23 15.95 -6.55
C ASP A 126 16.49 16.80 -7.81
N ASP A 127 16.07 16.28 -8.97
CA ASP A 127 16.03 17.04 -10.23
C ASP A 127 14.90 18.09 -10.25
N ARG A 128 14.15 18.29 -9.14
CA ARG A 128 13.06 19.27 -9.06
C ARG A 128 13.45 20.61 -8.44
N CYS A 129 14.72 20.80 -8.07
CA CYS A 129 15.20 22.08 -7.52
C CYS A 129 15.80 23.06 -8.56
N GLU A 130 15.73 22.79 -9.88
CA GLU A 130 16.24 23.74 -10.91
C GLU A 130 15.20 24.71 -11.50
N HIS A 131 13.96 24.72 -10.99
CA HIS A 131 12.98 25.74 -11.37
C HIS A 131 12.50 26.55 -10.15
N TYR A 132 13.37 27.41 -9.65
CA TYR A 132 13.00 28.68 -9.00
C TYR A 132 14.03 29.77 -9.27
#